data_AF-A0A537DTR9-F1
#
_entry.id   AF-A0A537DTR9-F1
#
_cell.length_a   1.000
_cell.length_b   1.000
_cell.length_c   1.000
_cell.angle_alpha   90.00
_cell.angle_beta   90.00
_cell.angle_gamma   90.00
#
_symmetry.space_group_name_H-M   'P 1'
#
loop_
_entity.id
_entity.type
_entity.pdbx_description
1 polymer ?
#
loop_
_entity_poly.entity_id
_entity_poly.type
_entity_poly.pdbx_seq_one_letter_code
_entity_poly.pdbx_strand_id
1 'polypeptide(L)' 'MSLSIVEALEKNGPMTDIDLLKKLKSNLGDVSFRELNRELMKLELAGILRVSRLTKGKRQVELIGNR' A
#
# COMPACT_ATOMS: atom_id res chain seq x y z
N MET A 1 -5.31 5.62 -8.37
CA MET A 1 -4.96 4.54 -7.43
C MET A 1 -3.77 4.90 -6.55
N SER A 2 -2.66 5.38 -7.11
CA SER A 2 -1.44 5.72 -6.35
C SER A 2 -1.66 6.79 -5.27
N LEU A 3 -2.44 7.85 -5.56
CA LEU A 3 -2.82 8.87 -4.57
C LEU A 3 -3.59 8.27 -3.38
N SER A 4 -4.58 7.42 -3.65
CA SER A 4 -5.38 6.77 -2.61
C SER A 4 -4.57 5.82 -1.72
N ILE A 5 -3.48 5.23 -2.24
CA ILE A 5 -2.54 4.43 -1.45
C ILE A 5 -1.80 5.33 -0.46
N VAL A 6 -1.26 6.44 -0.93
CA VAL A 6 -0.53 7.41 -0.09
C VAL A 6 -1.46 7.98 0.97
N GLU A 7 -2.64 8.48 0.60
CA GLU A 7 -3.62 9.02 1.55
C GLU A 7 -4.07 7.99 2.60
N ALA A 8 -4.22 6.72 2.20
CA ALA A 8 -4.57 5.66 3.14
C ALA A 8 -3.45 5.42 4.17
N LEU A 9 -2.19 5.43 3.73
CA LEU A 9 -1.03 5.26 4.60
C LEU A 9 -0.73 6.50 5.46
N GLU A 10 -0.97 7.71 4.96
CA GLU A 10 -0.85 8.95 5.74
C GLU A 10 -1.86 8.98 6.89
N LYS A 11 -3.13 8.64 6.60
CA LYS A 11 -4.21 8.70 7.60
C LYS A 11 -4.16 7.59 8.64
N ASN A 12 -3.68 6.41 8.26
CA ASN A 12 -3.77 5.20 9.11
C ASN A 12 -2.41 4.68 9.57
N GLY A 13 -1.32 5.25 9.06
CA GLY A 13 0.02 4.77 9.30
C GLY A 13 0.35 3.47 8.54
N PRO A 14 1.47 2.82 8.91
CA PRO A 14 1.92 1.57 8.32
C PRO A 14 0.87 0.46 8.45
N MET A 15 0.57 -0.24 7.36
CA MET A 15 -0.43 -1.32 7.36
C MET A 15 -0.04 -2.48 6.45
N THR A 16 -0.80 -3.58 6.51
CA THR A 16 -0.55 -4.71 5.62
C THR A 16 -1.07 -4.45 4.21
N ASP A 17 -0.45 -5.08 3.21
CA ASP A 17 -0.94 -5.09 1.83
C ASP A 17 -2.38 -5.62 1.70
N ILE A 18 -2.79 -6.54 2.57
CA ILE A 18 -4.15 -7.06 2.67
C ILE A 18 -5.13 -5.99 3.18
N ASP A 19 -4.77 -5.29 4.26
CA ASP A 19 -5.63 -4.25 4.83
C ASP A 19 -5.72 -3.03 3.92
N LEU A 20 -4.61 -2.68 3.28
CA LEU A 20 -4.54 -1.66 2.25
C LEU A 20 -5.47 -2.00 1.08
N LEU A 21 -5.45 -3.25 0.59
CA LEU A 21 -6.36 -3.68 -0.47
C LEU A 21 -7.83 -3.54 -0.05
N LYS A 22 -8.19 -3.98 1.16
CA LYS A 22 -9.57 -3.86 1.65
C LYS A 22 -10.04 -2.41 1.68
N LYS A 23 -9.20 -1.49 2.17
CA LYS A 23 -9.49 -0.05 2.17
C LYS A 23 -9.65 0.51 0.75
N LEU A 24 -8.74 0.15 -0.15
CA LEU A 24 -8.83 0.58 -1.53
C LEU A 24 -10.08 0.03 -2.22
N LYS A 25 -10.50 -1.19 -1.89
CA LYS A 25 -11.75 -1.75 -2.40
C LYS A 25 -12.97 -0.96 -1.94
N SER A 26 -12.99 -0.54 -0.68
CA SER A 26 -14.06 0.31 -0.15
C SER A 26 -14.12 1.69 -0.80
N ASN A 27 -12.97 2.27 -1.19
CA ASN A 27 -12.89 3.63 -1.74
C ASN A 27 -12.98 3.70 -3.27
N LEU A 28 -12.42 2.71 -3.98
CA LEU A 28 -12.23 2.72 -5.45
C LEU A 28 -13.04 1.63 -6.17
N GLY A 29 -13.72 0.73 -5.45
CA GLY A 29 -14.47 -0.39 -6.05
C GLY A 29 -13.60 -1.64 -6.23
N ASP A 30 -13.81 -2.41 -7.30
CA ASP A 30 -13.14 -3.71 -7.43
C ASP A 30 -11.67 -3.57 -7.87
N VAL A 31 -10.79 -3.48 -6.88
CA VAL A 31 -9.33 -3.43 -7.07
C VAL A 31 -8.74 -4.82 -6.96
N SER A 32 -8.01 -5.28 -7.98
CA SER A 32 -7.31 -6.56 -7.90
C SER A 32 -6.01 -6.47 -7.09
N PHE A 33 -5.60 -7.57 -6.45
CA PHE A 33 -4.27 -7.68 -5.83
C PHE A 33 -3.14 -7.44 -6.84
N ARG A 34 -3.35 -7.76 -8.12
CA ARG A 34 -2.34 -7.58 -9.18
C ARG A 34 -2.11 -6.09 -9.45
N GLU A 35 -3.18 -5.30 -9.51
CA GLU A 35 -3.09 -3.85 -9.69
C GLU A 35 -2.43 -3.19 -8.49
N LEU A 36 -2.85 -3.56 -7.27
CA LEU A 36 -2.21 -3.07 -6.05
C LEU A 36 -0.70 -3.39 -6.04
N ASN A 37 -0.31 -4.62 -6.36
CA ASN A 37 1.10 -5.00 -6.42
C ASN A 37 1.89 -4.19 -7.45
N ARG A 38 1.33 -3.91 -8.63
CA ARG A 38 1.99 -3.09 -9.65
C ARG A 38 2.18 -1.65 -9.17
N GLU A 39 1.16 -1.08 -8.54
CA GLU A 39 1.24 0.28 -8.03
C GLU A 39 2.19 0.40 -6.83
N LEU A 40 2.18 -0.56 -5.91
CA LEU A 40 3.16 -0.62 -4.81
C LEU A 40 4.59 -0.70 -5.34
N MET A 41 4.86 -1.54 -6.35
CA MET A 41 6.18 -1.66 -6.96
C MET A 41 6.63 -0.34 -7.60
N LYS A 42 5.74 0.36 -8.31
CA LYS A 42 6.05 1.68 -8.90
C LYS A 42 6.38 2.72 -7.82
N LEU A 43 5.57 2.80 -6.76
CA LEU A 43 5.78 3.75 -5.67
C LEU A 43 7.02 3.44 -4.84
N GLU A 44 7.35 2.16 -4.69
CA GLU A 44 8.58 1.70 -4.05
C GLU A 44 9.83 2.09 -4.87
N LEU A 45 9.79 1.88 -6.19
CA LEU A 45 10.87 2.32 -7.10
C LEU A 45 11.01 3.85 -7.14
N ALA A 46 9.91 4.59 -6.97
CA ALA A 46 9.91 6.04 -6.88
C ALA A 46 10.41 6.56 -5.51
N GLY A 47 10.66 5.69 -4.53
CA GLY A 47 11.11 6.07 -3.19
C GLY A 47 10.04 6.74 -2.33
N ILE A 48 8.75 6.54 -2.64
CA ILE A 48 7.62 7.15 -1.92
C ILE A 48 7.20 6.27 -0.73
N LEU A 49 7.22 4.96 -0.91
CA LEU A 49 6.86 3.98 0.12
C LEU A 49 7.86 2.84 0.16
N ARG A 50 7.78 2.05 1.22
CA ARG A 50 8.57 0.83 1.38
C ARG A 50 7.63 -0.35 1.64
N VAL A 51 7.94 -1.48 1.01
CA VAL A 51 7.26 -2.74 1.27
C VAL A 51 8.21 -3.70 1.97
N SER A 52 7.94 -4.04 3.23
CA SER A 52 8.74 -5.00 4.01
C SER A 52 7.97 -6.30 4.22
N ARG A 53 8.69 -7.42 4.38
CA ARG A 53 8.06 -8.70 4.72
C ARG A 53 7.86 -8.77 6.23
N LEU A 54 6.63 -8.98 6.66
CA LEU A 54 6.28 -9.18 8.07
C LEU A 54 6.40 -10.67 8.42
N THR A 55 5.66 -11.52 7.70
CA THR A 55 5.66 -12.99 7.83
C THR A 55 5.34 -13.63 6.48
N LYS A 56 5.34 -14.96 6.38
CA LYS A 56 5.02 -15.68 5.13
C LYS A 56 3.64 -15.26 4.60
N GLY A 57 3.63 -14.53 3.48
CA GLY A 57 2.41 -14.06 2.82
C GLY A 57 1.82 -12.74 3.34
N LYS A 58 2.47 -12.06 4.30
CA LYS A 58 2.06 -10.73 4.76
C LYS A 58 3.18 -9.71 4.55
N ARG A 59 2.85 -8.61 3.88
CA ARG A 59 3.78 -7.52 3.63
C ARG A 59 3.30 -6.27 4.34
N GLN A 60 4.20 -5.58 5.02
CA GLN A 60 3.96 -4.26 5.58
C GLN A 60 4.25 -3.21 4.51
N VAL A 61 3.38 -2.21 4.41
CA VAL A 61 3.55 -1.05 3.54
C VAL A 61 3.62 0.19 4.43
N GLU A 62 4.65 1.00 4.26
CA GLU A 62 4.90 2.23 5.02
C GLU A 62 5.36 3.37 4.10
N LEU A 63 5.00 4.62 4.41
CA LEU A 63 5.50 5.78 3.68
C LEU A 63 6.93 6.11 4.08
N ILE A 64 7.78 6.42 3.10
CA ILE A 64 9.14 6.88 3.34
C ILE A 64 9.07 8.34 3.76
N GLY A 65 9.64 8.67 4.92
CA GLY A 65 9.67 10.04 5.45
C GLY A 65 8.64 10.34 6.55
N ASN A 66 7.77 9.39 6.90
CA ASN A 66 6.87 9.54 8.05
C ASN A 66 7.57 9.15 9.37
N ARG A 67 8.74 9.75 9.64
CA ARG A 67 9.53 9.62 10.88
C ARG A 67 9.50 10.90 11.68
#